data_AF-A0AAJ0LAC5-F1
#
_entry.id   AF-A0AAJ0LAC5-F1
#
_cell.length_a   1.000
_cell.length_b   1.000
_cell.length_c   1.000
_cell.angle_alpha   90.00
_cell.angle_beta   90.00
_cell.angle_gamma   90.00
#
_symmetry.space_group_name_H-M   'P 1'
#
loop_
_entity.id
_entity.type
_entity.pdbx_description
1 polymer ?
#
loop_
_entity_poly.entity_id
_entity_poly.type
_entity_poly.pdbx_seq_one_letter_code
_entity_poly.pdbx_strand_id
1 'polypeptide(L)'
;MMGVIAAGLIVAGCGDKDAQRAEADAGAVGFVPPSVTSRLDFGASMERRFRTLDRNADDRITKDELPSPNARIKAFDRNKDGVITEVEWSEGTLRWFDRMDLNHDGTVTSEERAEARKREGR
;
A
#
# COMPACT_ATOMS: atom_id res chain seq x y z
N MET A 1 20.28 63.01 7.39
CA MET A 1 18.92 63.15 6.82
C MET A 1 18.46 61.75 6.44
N MET A 2 17.42 61.26 7.15
CA MET A 2 16.46 60.17 6.84
C MET A 2 16.93 58.98 5.97
N GLY A 3 16.72 57.71 6.33
CA GLY A 3 15.90 57.13 7.37
C GLY A 3 15.98 55.60 7.31
N VAL A 4 15.83 54.97 8.46
CA VAL A 4 15.77 53.52 8.66
C VAL A 4 14.39 53.01 8.21
N ILE A 5 14.32 51.91 7.45
CA ILE A 5 13.10 51.08 7.40
C ILE A 5 13.49 49.67 7.84
N ALA A 6 13.23 49.40 9.11
CA ALA A 6 13.02 48.07 9.63
C ALA A 6 11.56 47.70 9.38
N ALA A 7 11.32 46.55 8.75
CA ALA A 7 10.06 45.80 8.81
C ALA A 7 10.37 44.42 8.23
N GLY A 8 10.18 43.29 8.88
CA GLY A 8 9.61 42.97 10.18
C GLY A 8 9.45 41.45 10.16
N LEU A 9 10.03 40.77 11.14
CA LEU A 9 9.70 39.38 11.44
C LEU A 9 8.21 39.32 11.81
N ILE A 10 7.38 38.70 10.97
CA ILE A 10 6.01 38.34 11.35
C ILE A 10 5.91 36.82 11.32
N VAL A 11 6.14 36.21 12.49
CA VAL A 11 5.55 34.91 12.80
C VAL A 11 4.07 35.17 13.09
N ALA A 12 3.20 34.87 12.13
CA ALA A 12 1.76 34.80 12.33
C ALA A 12 1.34 33.33 12.30
N GLY A 13 1.27 32.71 13.48
CA GLY A 13 0.40 31.56 13.68
C GLY A 13 -1.06 32.04 13.76
N CYS A 14 -1.98 31.26 13.18
CA CYS A 14 -3.45 31.39 13.21
C CYS A 14 -4.08 32.28 12.12
N GLY A 15 -4.01 31.83 10.87
CA GLY A 15 -4.93 32.22 9.81
C GLY A 15 -5.22 31.00 8.92
N ASP A 16 -6.48 30.60 8.82
CA ASP A 16 -7.01 29.74 7.75
C ASP A 16 -6.34 28.38 7.51
N LYS A 17 -6.06 27.59 8.56
CA LYS A 17 -5.67 26.18 8.35
C LYS A 17 -6.77 25.39 7.65
N ASP A 18 -8.03 25.69 7.95
CA ASP A 18 -9.17 24.98 7.35
C ASP A 18 -9.44 25.43 5.92
N ALA A 19 -9.27 26.72 5.59
CA ALA A 19 -9.37 27.17 4.20
C ALA A 19 -8.16 26.73 3.36
N GLN A 20 -6.93 26.77 3.90
CA GLN A 20 -5.75 26.23 3.22
C GLN A 20 -5.83 24.71 3.03
N ARG A 21 -6.39 23.98 4.00
CA ARG A 21 -6.69 22.54 3.84
C ARG A 21 -7.78 22.32 2.81
N ALA A 22 -8.88 23.07 2.84
CA ALA A 22 -9.96 22.93 1.87
C ALA A 22 -9.49 23.24 0.43
N GLU A 23 -8.62 24.23 0.26
CA GLU A 23 -8.03 24.57 -1.04
C GLU A 23 -6.97 23.55 -1.48
N ALA A 24 -6.15 23.03 -0.57
CA ALA A 24 -5.24 21.92 -0.83
C ALA A 24 -5.99 20.62 -1.18
N ASP A 25 -7.07 20.32 -0.46
CA ASP A 25 -7.95 19.17 -0.70
C ASP A 25 -8.67 19.31 -2.05
N ALA A 26 -9.13 20.52 -2.40
CA ALA A 26 -9.69 20.84 -3.70
C ALA A 26 -8.66 20.71 -4.84
N GLY A 27 -7.42 21.12 -4.61
CA GLY A 27 -6.30 20.93 -5.54
C GLY A 27 -5.81 19.48 -5.65
N ALA A 28 -6.11 18.65 -4.65
CA ALA A 28 -5.78 17.22 -4.62
C ALA A 28 -6.89 16.32 -5.21
N VAL A 29 -8.02 16.88 -5.65
CA VAL A 29 -9.10 16.09 -6.27
C VAL A 29 -8.58 15.36 -7.50
N GLY A 30 -8.57 14.02 -7.44
CA GLY A 30 -8.06 13.16 -8.52
C GLY A 30 -6.54 13.01 -8.56
N PHE A 31 -5.80 13.66 -7.66
CA PHE A 31 -4.38 13.42 -7.49
C PHE A 31 -4.16 12.11 -6.71
N VAL A 32 -3.59 11.11 -7.39
CA VAL A 32 -3.09 9.89 -6.75
C VAL A 32 -1.56 9.98 -6.78
N PRO A 33 -0.89 10.09 -5.63
CA PRO A 33 0.57 10.16 -5.61
C PRO A 33 1.17 8.87 -6.19
N PRO A 34 2.25 8.97 -6.98
CA PRO A 34 2.94 7.79 -7.45
C PRO A 34 3.49 7.02 -6.25
N SER A 35 3.30 5.71 -6.26
CA SER A 35 3.75 4.83 -5.17
C SER A 35 4.85 3.92 -5.67
N VAL A 36 5.98 3.89 -5.00
CA VAL A 36 7.02 2.86 -5.21
C VAL A 36 7.00 1.95 -3.99
N THR A 37 6.89 0.65 -4.21
CA THR A 37 6.91 -0.35 -3.13
C THR A 37 8.06 -1.31 -3.39
N SER A 38 9.05 -1.36 -2.51
CA SER A 38 10.13 -2.33 -2.63
C SER A 38 9.66 -3.75 -2.32
N ARG A 39 10.39 -4.76 -2.81
CA ARG A 39 10.13 -6.16 -2.47
C ARG A 39 10.12 -6.41 -0.95
N LEU A 40 11.03 -5.77 -0.22
CA LEU A 40 11.12 -5.90 1.24
C LEU A 40 9.87 -5.33 1.91
N ASP A 41 9.47 -4.11 1.54
CA ASP A 41 8.30 -3.45 2.12
C ASP A 41 7.01 -4.21 1.79
N PHE A 42 6.94 -4.77 0.58
CA PHE A 42 5.83 -5.60 0.16
C PHE A 42 5.74 -6.88 1.00
N GLY A 43 6.86 -7.60 1.15
CA GLY A 43 6.93 -8.79 1.99
C GLY A 43 6.54 -8.51 3.44
N ALA A 44 7.10 -7.47 4.05
CA ALA A 44 6.78 -7.07 5.42
C ALA A 44 5.30 -6.67 5.59
N SER A 45 4.70 -6.06 4.57
CA SER A 45 3.27 -5.71 4.59
C SER A 45 2.38 -6.95 4.46
N MET A 46 2.81 -7.93 3.67
CA MET A 46 2.10 -9.21 3.53
C MET A 46 2.23 -10.08 4.79
N GLU A 47 3.37 -10.07 5.47
CA GLU A 47 3.56 -10.76 6.76
C GLU A 47 2.63 -10.18 7.84
N ARG A 48 2.59 -8.85 7.98
CA ARG A 48 1.62 -8.21 8.90
C ARG A 48 0.18 -8.61 8.60
N ARG A 49 -0.14 -8.78 7.31
CA ARG A 49 -1.47 -9.23 6.89
C ARG A 49 -1.72 -10.69 7.24
N PHE A 50 -0.73 -11.57 7.08
CA PHE A 50 -0.81 -12.96 7.53
C PHE A 50 -1.15 -13.02 9.02
N ARG A 51 -0.36 -12.34 9.84
CA ARG A 51 -0.57 -12.25 11.31
C ARG A 51 -1.90 -11.63 11.72
N THR A 52 -2.46 -10.75 10.88
CA THR A 52 -3.79 -10.15 11.15
C THR A 52 -4.93 -11.14 10.86
N LEU A 53 -4.69 -12.09 9.94
CA LEU A 53 -5.65 -13.12 9.56
C LEU A 53 -5.55 -14.33 10.49
N ASP A 54 -4.34 -14.81 10.78
CA ASP A 54 -4.04 -15.85 11.77
C ASP A 54 -4.37 -15.33 13.18
N ARG A 55 -5.62 -15.53 13.61
CA ARG A 55 -6.14 -14.98 14.87
C ARG A 55 -5.88 -15.90 16.03
N ASN A 56 -5.85 -17.20 15.77
CA ASN A 56 -5.58 -18.21 16.78
C ASN A 56 -4.06 -18.45 16.99
N ALA A 57 -3.21 -17.81 16.17
CA ALA A 57 -1.76 -17.86 16.22
C ALA A 57 -1.19 -19.27 16.02
N ASP A 58 -1.75 -20.01 15.05
CA ASP A 58 -1.33 -21.38 14.72
C ASP A 58 -0.46 -21.48 13.45
N ASP A 59 -0.01 -20.33 12.93
CA ASP A 59 0.79 -20.18 11.71
C ASP A 59 0.08 -20.77 10.47
N ARG A 60 -1.24 -20.81 10.49
CA ARG A 60 -2.10 -21.20 9.37
C ARG A 60 -3.23 -20.20 9.23
N ILE A 61 -3.73 -20.05 8.00
CA ILE A 61 -4.95 -19.30 7.75
C ILE A 61 -6.01 -20.28 7.25
N THR A 62 -7.06 -20.43 8.04
CA THR A 62 -8.21 -21.26 7.69
C THR A 62 -9.37 -20.42 7.14
N LYS A 63 -10.42 -21.08 6.63
CA LYS A 63 -11.58 -20.40 6.04
C LYS A 63 -12.35 -19.55 7.05
N ASP A 64 -12.37 -19.95 8.31
CA ASP A 64 -13.04 -19.26 9.41
C ASP A 64 -12.32 -17.98 9.85
N GLU A 65 -11.04 -17.84 9.53
CA GLU A 65 -10.22 -16.66 9.82
C GLU A 65 -10.30 -15.59 8.72
N LEU A 66 -10.83 -15.93 7.56
CA LEU A 66 -10.99 -15.00 6.45
C LEU A 66 -12.24 -14.11 6.64
N PRO A 67 -12.10 -12.77 6.68
CA PRO A 67 -13.23 -11.85 6.89
C PRO A 67 -14.27 -11.82 5.75
N SER A 68 -13.93 -12.39 4.59
CA SER A 68 -14.77 -12.59 3.40
C SER A 68 -14.05 -13.61 2.50
N PRO A 69 -14.74 -14.35 1.60
CA PRO A 69 -14.09 -15.16 0.57
C PRO A 69 -13.29 -14.26 -0.38
N ASN A 70 -12.11 -13.85 0.05
CA ASN A 70 -11.19 -13.05 -0.72
C ASN A 70 -10.51 -13.98 -1.71
N ALA A 71 -11.03 -14.03 -2.94
CA ALA A 71 -10.53 -14.90 -4.01
C ALA A 71 -9.01 -14.76 -4.23
N ARG A 72 -8.45 -13.58 -3.91
CA ARG A 72 -7.01 -13.33 -3.96
C ARG A 72 -6.23 -14.13 -2.92
N ILE A 73 -6.75 -14.25 -1.69
CA ILE A 73 -6.07 -15.00 -0.63
C ILE A 73 -6.16 -16.51 -0.90
N LYS A 74 -7.29 -16.99 -1.43
CA LYS A 74 -7.42 -18.39 -1.86
C LYS A 74 -6.44 -18.79 -2.96
N ALA A 75 -5.89 -17.85 -3.71
CA ALA A 75 -4.88 -18.15 -4.73
C ALA A 75 -3.52 -18.56 -4.12
N PHE A 76 -3.34 -18.38 -2.82
CA PHE A 76 -2.14 -18.79 -2.09
C PHE A 76 -2.19 -20.25 -1.64
N ASP A 77 -3.40 -20.82 -1.51
CA ASP A 77 -3.62 -22.25 -1.23
C ASP A 77 -3.25 -23.09 -2.46
N ARG A 78 -1.98 -23.52 -2.51
CA ARG A 78 -1.39 -24.14 -3.70
C ARG A 78 -1.73 -25.62 -3.76
N ASN A 79 -1.72 -26.28 -2.61
CA ASN A 79 -2.05 -27.69 -2.48
C ASN A 79 -3.57 -27.94 -2.47
N LYS A 80 -4.39 -26.89 -2.34
CA LYS A 80 -5.86 -26.91 -2.31
C LYS A 80 -6.44 -27.70 -1.15
N ASP A 81 -5.73 -27.75 -0.02
CA ASP A 81 -6.22 -28.42 1.18
C ASP A 81 -7.19 -27.54 2.00
N GLY A 82 -7.36 -26.27 1.61
CA GLY A 82 -8.25 -25.32 2.25
C GLY A 82 -7.65 -24.58 3.44
N VAL A 83 -6.34 -24.76 3.68
CA VAL A 83 -5.53 -24.10 4.68
C VAL A 83 -4.37 -23.41 3.96
N ILE A 84 -4.01 -22.20 4.38
CA ILE A 84 -2.84 -21.51 3.83
C ILE A 84 -1.76 -21.49 4.89
N THR A 85 -0.65 -22.16 4.62
CA THR A 85 0.52 -22.17 5.50
C THR A 85 1.38 -20.91 5.33
N GLU A 86 2.24 -20.60 6.29
CA GLU A 86 3.23 -19.51 6.18
C GLU A 86 4.13 -19.65 4.93
N VAL A 87 4.50 -20.88 4.59
CA VAL A 87 5.33 -21.17 3.40
C VAL A 87 4.57 -20.83 2.12
N GLU A 88 3.33 -21.28 1.99
CA GLU A 88 2.47 -20.97 0.84
C GLU A 88 2.16 -19.48 0.76
N TRP A 89 1.98 -18.82 1.90
CA TRP A 89 1.80 -17.38 1.98
C TRP A 89 3.02 -16.63 1.44
N SER A 90 4.21 -17.01 1.89
CA SER A 90 5.49 -16.42 1.48
C SER A 90 5.76 -16.65 0.00
N GLU A 91 5.60 -17.87 -0.49
CA GLU A 91 5.77 -18.19 -1.92
C GLU A 91 4.76 -17.43 -2.79
N GLY A 92 3.48 -17.41 -2.39
CA GLY A 92 2.44 -16.69 -3.11
C GLY A 92 2.70 -15.19 -3.15
N THR A 93 3.25 -14.64 -2.05
CA THR A 93 3.63 -13.22 -1.95
C THR A 93 4.71 -12.88 -2.96
N LEU A 94 5.76 -13.70 -3.05
CA LEU A 94 6.84 -13.48 -4.03
C LEU A 94 6.33 -13.58 -5.46
N ARG A 95 5.56 -14.61 -5.80
CA ARG A 95 4.96 -14.76 -7.13
C ARG A 95 4.06 -13.59 -7.49
N TRP A 96 3.33 -13.05 -6.52
CA TRP A 96 2.45 -11.92 -6.75
C TRP A 96 3.26 -10.64 -6.99
N PHE A 97 4.33 -10.42 -6.23
CA PHE A 97 5.26 -9.33 -6.46
C PHE A 97 5.87 -9.40 -7.87
N ASP A 98 6.41 -10.56 -8.26
CA ASP A 98 7.04 -10.77 -9.57
C ASP A 98 6.07 -10.52 -10.75
N ARG A 99 4.77 -10.68 -10.53
CA ARG A 99 3.75 -10.38 -11.55
C ARG A 99 3.51 -8.87 -11.72
N MET A 100 3.72 -8.10 -10.65
CA MET A 100 3.51 -6.65 -10.65
C MET A 100 4.77 -5.88 -11.01
N ASP A 101 5.95 -6.41 -10.69
CA ASP A 101 7.26 -5.88 -11.04
C ASP A 101 7.57 -6.25 -12.51
N LEU A 102 7.11 -5.40 -13.43
CA LEU A 102 7.10 -5.72 -14.86
C LEU A 102 8.47 -5.53 -15.51
N ASN A 103 9.29 -4.65 -14.94
CA ASN A 103 10.65 -4.40 -15.41
C ASN A 103 11.71 -5.20 -14.64
N HIS A 104 11.32 -5.91 -13.58
CA HIS A 104 12.17 -6.74 -12.72
C HIS A 104 13.27 -5.95 -12.00
N ASP A 105 12.98 -4.72 -11.58
CA ASP A 105 13.92 -3.87 -10.84
C ASP A 105 13.86 -4.06 -9.32
N GLY A 106 12.98 -4.93 -8.83
CA GLY A 106 12.82 -5.21 -7.40
C GLY A 106 11.92 -4.20 -6.68
N THR A 107 11.27 -3.32 -7.41
CA THR A 107 10.23 -2.41 -6.93
C THR A 107 8.96 -2.52 -7.78
N VAL A 108 7.84 -2.06 -7.23
CA VAL A 108 6.57 -1.96 -7.97
C VAL A 108 6.10 -0.53 -7.91
N THR A 109 6.02 0.09 -9.08
CA THR A 109 5.49 1.45 -9.23
C THR A 109 3.96 1.46 -9.36
N SER A 110 3.33 2.63 -9.22
CA SER A 110 1.89 2.83 -9.46
C SER A 110 1.52 2.49 -10.89
N GLU A 111 2.39 2.82 -11.83
CA GLU A 111 2.24 2.61 -13.27
C GLU A 111 2.30 1.13 -13.60
N GLU A 112 3.29 0.41 -13.10
CA GLU A 112 3.40 -1.04 -13.29
C GLU A 112 2.23 -1.79 -12.67
N ARG A 113 1.79 -1.39 -11.47
CA ARG A 113 0.61 -1.98 -10.84
C ARG A 113 -0.65 -1.72 -11.68
N ALA A 114 -0.78 -0.55 -12.31
CA ALA A 114 -1.91 -0.24 -13.19
C ALA A 114 -1.85 -1.07 -14.48
N GLU A 115 -0.68 -1.21 -15.06
CA GLU A 115 -0.45 -2.01 -16.26
C GLU A 115 -0.66 -3.51 -16.01
N ALA A 116 -0.17 -4.04 -14.90
CA ALA A 116 -0.41 -5.42 -14.48
C ALA A 116 -1.91 -5.72 -14.36
N ARG A 117 -2.71 -4.80 -13.80
CA ARG A 117 -4.18 -4.95 -13.74
C ARG A 117 -4.84 -5.00 -15.12
N LYS A 118 -4.40 -4.15 -16.04
CA LYS A 118 -4.91 -4.15 -17.43
C LYS A 118 -4.60 -5.48 -18.12
N ARG A 119 -3.38 -6.01 -17.95
CA ARG A 119 -2.98 -7.33 -18.48
C ARG A 119 -3.81 -8.48 -17.90
N GLU A 120 -4.24 -8.36 -16.64
CA GLU A 120 -5.14 -9.32 -15.98
C GLU A 120 -6.62 -9.13 -16.35
N GLY A 121 -6.98 -8.14 -17.17
CA GLY A 121 -8.36 -7.92 -17.61
C GLY A 121 -9.31 -7.42 -16.52
N ARG A 122 -8.81 -6.66 -15.54
CA ARG A 122 -9.59 -6.09 -14.43
C ARG A 122 -9.92 -4.61 -14.59
#